data_AF-A0A925X1F9-F1
#
_entry.id   AF-A0A925X1F9-F1
#
_cell.length_a   1.000
_cell.length_b   1.000
_cell.length_c   1.000
_cell.angle_alpha   90.00
_cell.angle_beta   90.00
_cell.angle_gamma   90.00
#
_symmetry.space_group_name_H-M   'P 1'
#
loop_
_entity.id
_entity.type
_entity.pdbx_description
1 polymer ?
#
loop_
_entity_poly.entity_id
_entity_poly.type
_entity_poly.pdbx_seq_one_letter_code
_entity_poly.pdbx_strand_id
1 'polypeptide(L)'
;MPRSIDYPDWKAPSEDGQLLIWPEPAQLLADTRANQSLLNSSDRVLIQNTPLPKLRRAMREFLGHDDRQPLLGTGHQTELYHAGVWAKDVLIDQAARKIDGQAFHFAVDTDSPKHLSIRWPGASFPVTDDPRLASAAWSGQLAPPTPEHLKRIEETANRDFAGLGFRPALFDFLASLRRLSLESTNLSSMLTNAEHELDWNLG
;
A
#
# COMPACT_ATOMS: atom_id res chain seq x y z
N MET A 1 3.24 -44.19 3.28
CA MET A 1 3.41 -43.03 4.18
C MET A 1 3.21 -41.77 3.36
N PRO A 2 2.40 -40.79 3.80
CA PRO A 2 2.28 -39.53 3.07
C PRO A 2 3.60 -38.76 3.17
N ARG A 3 4.09 -38.21 2.05
CA ARG A 3 5.25 -37.30 2.01
C ARG A 3 4.93 -36.08 2.89
N SER A 4 5.84 -35.68 3.78
CA SER A 4 5.76 -34.35 4.38
C SER A 4 5.80 -33.33 3.23
N ILE A 5 4.85 -32.41 3.25
CA ILE A 5 4.93 -31.23 2.40
C ILE A 5 5.95 -30.33 3.09
N ASP A 6 7.19 -30.35 2.61
CA ASP A 6 8.18 -29.36 3.01
C ASP A 6 7.75 -28.03 2.41
N TYR A 7 7.28 -27.13 3.27
CA TYR A 7 7.01 -25.75 2.88
C TYR A 7 8.35 -25.05 2.64
N PRO A 8 8.47 -24.26 1.56
CA PRO A 8 9.66 -23.43 1.37
C PRO A 8 9.79 -22.45 2.54
N ASP A 9 11.02 -22.27 3.04
CA ASP A 9 11.33 -21.31 4.11
C ASP A 9 11.40 -19.89 3.50
N TRP A 10 10.25 -19.24 3.33
CA TRP A 10 10.16 -17.87 2.80
C TRP A 10 10.60 -16.86 3.87
N LYS A 11 11.91 -16.64 3.95
CA LYS A 11 12.51 -15.59 4.78
C LYS A 11 13.00 -14.45 3.92
N ALA A 12 12.83 -13.23 4.42
CA ALA A 12 13.47 -12.07 3.83
C ALA A 12 14.99 -12.35 3.74
N PRO A 13 15.61 -12.14 2.56
CA PRO A 13 17.04 -12.30 2.41
C PRO A 13 17.81 -11.44 3.42
N SER A 14 18.95 -11.95 3.90
CA SER A 14 19.74 -11.27 4.94
C SER A 14 20.80 -10.31 4.39
N GLU A 15 21.14 -10.43 3.11
CA GLU A 15 22.13 -9.56 2.47
C GLU A 15 21.46 -8.34 1.84
N ASP A 16 22.20 -7.23 1.83
CA ASP A 16 21.75 -5.98 1.23
C ASP A 16 21.45 -6.15 -0.27
N GLY A 17 20.37 -5.53 -0.73
CA GLY A 17 19.92 -5.57 -2.13
C GLY A 17 19.37 -6.91 -2.63
N GLN A 18 19.36 -7.97 -1.82
CA GLN A 18 18.76 -9.24 -2.23
C GLN A 18 17.23 -9.19 -2.22
N LEU A 19 16.61 -9.87 -3.19
CA LEU A 19 15.16 -9.95 -3.35
C LEU A 19 14.70 -11.41 -3.24
N LEU A 20 13.60 -11.63 -2.53
CA LEU A 20 12.87 -12.88 -2.58
C LEU A 20 11.60 -12.67 -3.41
N ILE A 21 11.55 -13.30 -4.59
CA ILE A 21 10.35 -13.38 -5.42
C ILE A 21 10.00 -14.84 -5.56
N TRP A 22 8.79 -15.21 -5.16
CA TRP A 22 8.27 -16.57 -5.30
C TRP A 22 6.82 -16.53 -5.77
N PRO A 23 6.42 -17.36 -6.75
CA PRO A 23 7.28 -18.20 -7.58
C PRO A 23 8.24 -17.36 -8.45
N GLU A 24 9.14 -18.01 -9.20
CA GLU A 24 10.05 -17.34 -10.13
C GLU A 24 9.29 -16.33 -11.02
N PRO A 25 9.86 -15.15 -11.34
CA PRO A 25 9.10 -14.06 -11.99
C PRO A 25 8.35 -14.47 -13.26
N ALA A 26 8.94 -15.29 -14.12
CA ALA A 26 8.27 -15.76 -15.34
C ALA A 26 7.04 -16.64 -15.01
N GLN A 27 7.15 -17.47 -13.98
CA GLN A 27 6.05 -18.30 -13.51
C GLN A 27 4.95 -17.45 -12.88
N LEU A 28 5.30 -16.44 -12.07
CA LEU A 28 4.34 -15.51 -11.50
C LEU A 28 3.47 -14.85 -12.59
N LEU A 29 4.10 -14.38 -13.67
CA LEU A 29 3.38 -13.77 -14.79
C LEU A 29 2.49 -14.77 -15.54
N ALA A 30 3.01 -15.98 -15.79
CA ALA A 30 2.25 -17.05 -16.44
C ALA A 30 1.03 -17.48 -15.61
N ASP A 31 1.23 -17.71 -14.31
CA ASP A 31 0.18 -18.09 -13.36
C ASP A 31 -0.88 -16.99 -13.24
N THR A 32 -0.48 -15.72 -13.29
CA THR A 32 -1.44 -14.62 -13.24
C THR A 32 -2.39 -14.64 -14.46
N ARG A 33 -1.87 -14.87 -15.67
CA ARG A 33 -2.70 -15.02 -16.88
C ARG A 33 -3.57 -16.28 -16.82
N ALA A 34 -3.01 -17.40 -16.37
CA ALA A 34 -3.75 -18.65 -16.22
C ALA A 34 -4.89 -18.51 -15.21
N ASN A 35 -4.63 -17.92 -14.04
CA ASN A 35 -5.61 -17.65 -13.00
C ASN A 35 -6.72 -16.74 -13.51
N GLN A 36 -6.40 -15.69 -14.27
CA GLN A 36 -7.41 -14.83 -14.86
C GLN A 36 -8.35 -15.62 -15.78
N SER A 37 -7.81 -16.45 -16.68
CA SER A 37 -8.61 -17.27 -17.58
C SER A 37 -9.51 -18.24 -16.81
N LEU A 38 -8.95 -18.99 -15.85
CA LEU A 38 -9.69 -19.97 -15.04
C LEU A 38 -10.81 -19.32 -14.24
N LEU A 39 -10.52 -18.20 -13.58
CA LEU A 39 -11.48 -17.51 -12.72
C LEU A 39 -12.59 -16.84 -13.53
N ASN A 40 -12.31 -16.40 -14.76
CA ASN A 40 -13.32 -15.82 -15.65
C ASN A 40 -14.31 -16.86 -16.20
N SER A 41 -13.92 -18.14 -16.27
CA SER A 41 -14.78 -19.24 -16.73
C SER A 41 -15.38 -20.09 -15.59
N SER A 42 -15.23 -19.67 -14.33
CA SER A 42 -15.62 -20.45 -13.16
C SER A 42 -17.11 -20.30 -12.78
N ASP A 43 -18.04 -20.36 -13.75
CA ASP A 43 -19.47 -20.11 -13.54
C ASP A 43 -20.15 -21.09 -12.57
N ARG A 44 -19.57 -22.29 -12.41
CA ARG A 44 -20.07 -23.32 -11.50
C ARG A 44 -19.63 -23.12 -10.05
N VAL A 45 -18.65 -22.26 -9.80
CA VAL A 45 -18.21 -21.91 -8.43
C VAL A 45 -19.12 -20.81 -7.92
N LEU A 46 -19.86 -21.10 -6.85
CA LEU A 46 -20.82 -20.18 -6.26
C LEU A 46 -20.34 -19.72 -4.88
N ILE A 47 -20.41 -18.42 -4.62
CA ILE A 47 -20.29 -17.84 -3.27
C ILE A 47 -21.64 -17.22 -2.96
N GLN A 48 -22.30 -17.73 -1.91
CA GLN A 48 -23.67 -17.32 -1.54
C GLN A 48 -24.62 -17.31 -2.76
N ASN A 49 -24.63 -18.41 -3.53
CA ASN A 49 -25.42 -18.58 -4.76
C ASN A 49 -25.12 -17.59 -5.90
N THR A 50 -24.04 -16.83 -5.82
CA THR A 50 -23.59 -15.94 -6.90
C THR A 50 -22.39 -16.56 -7.63
N PRO A 51 -22.41 -16.67 -8.97
CA PRO A 51 -21.25 -17.15 -9.74
C PRO A 51 -20.01 -16.31 -9.47
N LEU A 52 -18.87 -16.98 -9.28
CA LEU A 52 -17.59 -16.34 -9.00
C LEU A 52 -17.20 -15.26 -10.03
N PRO A 53 -17.36 -15.46 -11.35
CA PRO A 53 -17.07 -14.42 -12.34
C PRO A 53 -17.90 -13.14 -12.12
N LYS A 54 -19.17 -13.28 -11.71
CA LYS A 54 -20.05 -12.13 -11.45
C LYS A 54 -19.58 -11.33 -10.23
N LEU A 55 -19.19 -12.00 -9.15
CA LEU A 55 -18.64 -11.33 -7.96
C LEU A 55 -17.31 -10.64 -8.27
N ARG A 56 -16.44 -11.29 -9.03
CA ARG A 56 -15.15 -10.73 -9.43
C ARG A 56 -15.33 -9.45 -10.26
N ARG A 57 -16.25 -9.47 -11.23
CA ARG A 57 -16.54 -8.30 -12.06
C ARG A 57 -17.05 -7.13 -11.21
N ALA A 58 -18.00 -7.39 -10.30
CA ALA A 58 -18.52 -6.37 -9.40
C ALA A 58 -17.42 -5.78 -8.50
N MET A 59 -16.53 -6.62 -7.97
CA MET A 59 -15.40 -6.15 -7.16
C MET A 59 -14.43 -5.31 -7.98
N ARG A 60 -14.12 -5.73 -9.21
CA ARG A 60 -13.24 -4.96 -10.10
C ARG A 60 -13.84 -3.63 -10.51
N GLU A 61 -15.13 -3.60 -10.80
CA GLU A 61 -15.87 -2.36 -11.08
C GLU A 61 -15.82 -1.42 -9.87
N PHE A 62 -16.04 -1.94 -8.65
CA PHE A 62 -15.91 -1.15 -7.42
C PHE A 62 -14.51 -0.55 -7.25
N LEU A 63 -13.46 -1.30 -7.61
CA LEU A 63 -12.08 -0.83 -7.57
C LEU A 63 -11.69 0.04 -8.78
N GLY A 64 -12.57 0.25 -9.77
CA GLY A 64 -12.26 0.99 -10.99
C GLY A 64 -11.38 0.25 -12.01
N HIS A 65 -11.30 -1.08 -11.93
CA HIS A 65 -10.47 -1.92 -12.80
C HIS A 65 -11.27 -2.65 -13.89
N ASP A 66 -10.65 -2.85 -15.07
CA ASP A 66 -11.21 -3.67 -16.15
C ASP A 66 -11.15 -5.17 -15.81
N ASP A 67 -12.28 -5.87 -15.90
CA ASP A 67 -12.42 -7.32 -15.70
C ASP A 67 -11.56 -8.14 -16.70
N ARG A 68 -11.27 -7.56 -17.86
CA ARG A 68 -10.51 -8.22 -18.94
C ARG A 68 -9.01 -8.14 -18.74
N GLN A 69 -8.51 -7.31 -17.83
CA GLN A 69 -7.07 -7.16 -17.59
C GLN A 69 -6.62 -7.93 -16.35
N PRO A 70 -5.43 -8.56 -16.34
CA PRO A 70 -4.86 -9.08 -15.10
C PRO A 70 -4.78 -7.98 -14.03
N LEU A 71 -5.00 -8.36 -12.77
CA LEU A 71 -4.82 -7.46 -11.62
C LEU A 71 -3.77 -8.07 -10.71
N LEU A 72 -2.71 -7.31 -10.43
CA LEU A 72 -1.66 -7.68 -9.48
C LEU A 72 -1.83 -6.81 -8.23
N GLY A 73 -2.20 -7.47 -7.14
CA GLY A 73 -2.39 -6.80 -5.84
C GLY A 73 -1.17 -6.95 -4.96
N THR A 74 -0.75 -5.86 -4.32
CA THR A 74 0.11 -5.87 -3.13
C THR A 74 -0.56 -5.07 -2.02
N GLY A 75 -0.11 -5.25 -0.80
CA GLY A 75 -0.59 -4.43 0.29
C GLY A 75 0.37 -4.38 1.46
N HIS A 76 0.04 -3.50 2.39
CA HIS A 76 0.78 -3.29 3.62
C HIS A 76 -0.15 -2.84 4.75
N GLN A 77 0.29 -2.98 6.00
CA GLN A 77 -0.34 -2.28 7.12
C GLN A 77 -0.25 -0.76 6.90
N THR A 78 -1.25 -0.01 7.37
CA THR A 78 -1.27 1.45 7.32
C THR A 78 -0.05 2.05 8.05
N GLU A 79 0.98 2.39 7.30
CA GLU A 79 2.25 2.91 7.80
C GLU A 79 2.94 3.71 6.70
N LEU A 80 3.90 4.54 7.10
CA LEU A 80 4.75 5.21 6.12
C LEU A 80 5.58 4.19 5.33
N TYR A 81 5.62 4.31 4.02
CA TYR A 81 6.35 3.41 3.13
C TYR A 81 7.83 3.42 3.48
N HIS A 82 8.33 2.25 3.88
CA HIS A 82 9.76 1.98 3.90
C HIS A 82 10.21 1.44 2.53
N ALA A 83 11.52 1.38 2.29
CA ALA A 83 12.08 0.95 1.01
C ALA A 83 11.52 -0.39 0.49
N GLY A 84 11.29 -1.35 1.40
CA GLY A 84 10.65 -2.63 1.05
C GLY A 84 9.19 -2.55 0.59
N VAL A 85 8.39 -1.58 1.05
CA VAL A 85 7.01 -1.37 0.53
C VAL A 85 7.08 -0.74 -0.85
N TRP A 86 7.85 0.35 -0.98
CA TRP A 86 8.06 1.03 -2.25
C TRP A 86 8.58 0.08 -3.34
N ALA A 87 9.54 -0.80 -3.00
CA ALA A 87 10.05 -1.80 -3.93
C ALA A 87 8.96 -2.80 -4.40
N LYS A 88 7.98 -3.15 -3.55
CA LYS A 88 6.84 -4.00 -3.95
C LYS A 88 5.95 -3.28 -4.94
N ASP A 89 5.65 -2.00 -4.71
CA ASP A 89 4.77 -1.21 -5.57
C ASP A 89 5.37 -1.04 -6.96
N VAL A 90 6.66 -0.69 -7.03
CA VAL A 90 7.43 -0.65 -8.28
C VAL A 90 7.40 -2.02 -8.98
N LEU A 91 7.65 -3.10 -8.23
CA LEU A 91 7.69 -4.45 -8.80
C LEU A 91 6.33 -4.86 -9.40
N ILE A 92 5.22 -4.62 -8.70
CA ILE A 92 3.90 -5.00 -9.20
C ILE A 92 3.44 -4.13 -10.36
N ASP A 93 3.78 -2.84 -10.40
CA ASP A 93 3.52 -1.97 -11.55
C ASP A 93 4.27 -2.51 -12.80
N GLN A 94 5.57 -2.78 -12.66
CA GLN A 94 6.37 -3.31 -13.76
C GLN A 94 5.91 -4.70 -14.20
N ALA A 95 5.53 -5.57 -13.25
CA ALA A 95 4.98 -6.89 -13.56
C ALA A 95 3.63 -6.81 -14.27
N ALA A 96 2.74 -5.92 -13.83
CA ALA A 96 1.42 -5.72 -14.43
C ALA A 96 1.55 -5.20 -15.88
N ARG A 97 2.42 -4.22 -16.13
CA ARG A 97 2.69 -3.69 -17.48
C ARG A 97 3.16 -4.78 -18.45
N LYS A 98 4.00 -5.71 -18.00
CA LYS A 98 4.48 -6.84 -18.83
C LYS A 98 3.38 -7.78 -19.29
N ILE A 99 2.21 -7.75 -18.64
CA ILE A 99 1.09 -8.62 -18.99
C ILE A 99 -0.18 -7.90 -19.42
N ASP A 100 -0.07 -6.61 -19.77
CA ASP A 100 -1.21 -5.73 -20.10
C ASP A 100 -2.26 -5.70 -18.97
N GLY A 101 -1.78 -5.80 -17.73
CA GLY A 101 -2.57 -5.77 -16.51
C GLY A 101 -2.52 -4.41 -15.80
N GLN A 102 -3.11 -4.36 -14.61
CA GLN A 102 -3.07 -3.22 -13.71
C GLN A 102 -2.54 -3.64 -12.33
N ALA A 103 -1.73 -2.79 -11.72
CA ALA A 103 -1.29 -2.92 -10.34
C ALA A 103 -2.34 -2.32 -9.40
N PHE A 104 -2.44 -2.87 -8.19
CA PHE A 104 -3.33 -2.38 -7.15
C PHE A 104 -2.63 -2.49 -5.79
N HIS A 105 -2.48 -1.36 -5.09
CA HIS A 105 -2.02 -1.33 -3.71
C HIS A 105 -3.22 -1.22 -2.77
N PHE A 106 -3.24 -2.01 -1.70
CA PHE A 106 -4.22 -1.86 -0.62
C PHE A 106 -3.57 -1.73 0.75
N ALA A 107 -4.12 -0.81 1.56
CA ALA A 107 -3.77 -0.73 2.97
C ALA A 107 -4.66 -1.64 3.81
N VAL A 108 -4.04 -2.39 4.73
CA VAL A 108 -4.71 -3.22 5.72
C VAL A 108 -4.95 -2.35 6.95
N ASP A 109 -6.18 -1.86 7.06
CA ASP A 109 -6.57 -0.96 8.16
C ASP A 109 -7.03 -1.69 9.43
N THR A 110 -7.09 -3.03 9.38
CA THR A 110 -7.41 -3.91 10.51
C THR A 110 -6.18 -4.39 11.29
N ASP A 111 -5.00 -3.86 10.98
CA ASP A 111 -3.77 -4.14 11.72
C ASP A 111 -3.51 -3.08 12.79
N SER A 112 -2.83 -3.49 13.86
CA SER A 112 -2.44 -2.58 14.94
C SER A 112 -1.41 -1.55 14.44
N PRO A 113 -1.57 -0.25 14.78
CA PRO A 113 -0.64 0.79 14.35
C PRO A 113 0.75 0.59 14.99
N LYS A 114 1.82 0.48 14.20
CA LYS A 114 3.21 0.34 14.73
C LYS A 114 4.12 1.48 14.32
N HIS A 115 4.14 1.88 13.05
CA HIS A 115 5.09 2.86 12.51
C HIS A 115 4.43 4.12 11.94
N LEU A 116 3.54 4.74 12.72
CA LEU A 116 2.88 6.02 12.37
C LEU A 116 3.66 7.23 12.90
N SER A 117 4.91 7.41 12.45
CA SER A 117 5.72 8.56 12.82
C SER A 117 6.54 9.13 11.67
N ILE A 118 6.43 10.43 11.44
CA ILE A 118 7.28 11.18 10.52
C ILE A 118 8.57 11.53 11.25
N ARG A 119 9.73 11.16 10.68
CA ARG A 119 11.05 11.28 11.33
C ARG A 119 12.09 11.90 10.42
N TRP A 120 12.93 12.74 10.98
CA TRP A 120 14.15 13.26 10.37
C TRP A 120 15.17 13.61 11.46
N PRO A 121 16.44 13.91 11.14
CA PRO A 121 17.44 14.24 12.15
C PRO A 121 16.96 15.38 13.07
N GLY A 122 16.86 15.10 14.37
CA GLY A 122 16.46 16.09 15.38
C GLY A 122 14.97 16.16 15.69
N ALA A 123 14.09 15.50 14.92
CA ALA A 123 12.65 15.54 15.19
C ALA A 123 11.90 14.24 14.83
N SER A 124 10.81 14.01 15.57
CA SER A 124 9.88 12.91 15.33
C SER A 124 8.48 13.36 15.73
N PHE A 125 7.51 13.20 14.83
CA PHE A 125 6.11 13.52 15.08
C PHE A 125 5.26 12.28 14.80
N PRO A 126 4.19 12.02 15.58
CA PRO A 126 3.18 11.09 15.11
C PRO A 126 2.55 11.63 13.82
N VAL A 127 2.02 10.75 12.96
CA VAL A 127 1.33 11.17 11.73
C VAL A 127 -0.01 11.85 12.06
N THR A 128 -0.64 11.48 13.19
CA THR A 128 -1.91 12.01 13.68
C THR A 128 -1.80 12.48 15.12
N ASP A 129 -2.60 13.48 15.51
CA ASP A 129 -2.83 13.91 16.88
C ASP A 129 -4.04 13.24 17.54
N ASP A 130 -4.58 12.17 16.94
CA ASP A 130 -5.62 11.37 17.57
C ASP A 130 -5.14 10.79 18.92
N PRO A 131 -5.81 11.09 20.04
CA PRO A 131 -5.43 10.57 21.35
C PRO A 131 -5.50 9.04 21.46
N ARG A 132 -6.20 8.38 20.52
CA ARG A 132 -6.31 6.92 20.45
C ARG A 132 -5.09 6.26 19.80
N LEU A 133 -4.10 7.00 19.30
CA LEU A 133 -2.92 6.43 18.63
C LEU A 133 -2.24 5.32 19.46
N ALA A 134 -2.18 5.48 20.79
CA ALA A 134 -1.55 4.52 21.69
C ALA A 134 -2.44 3.33 22.09
N SER A 135 -3.76 3.38 21.80
CA SER A 135 -4.74 2.40 22.30
C SER A 135 -5.63 1.80 21.21
N ALA A 136 -5.60 2.33 19.99
CA ALA A 136 -6.36 1.82 18.87
C ALA A 136 -5.93 0.39 18.54
N ALA A 137 -6.91 -0.50 18.44
CA ALA A 137 -6.64 -1.89 18.03
C ALA A 137 -6.25 -1.95 16.54
N TRP A 138 -6.82 -1.06 15.75
CA TRP A 138 -6.74 -1.02 14.29
C TRP A 138 -6.44 0.39 13.81
N SER A 139 -5.55 0.52 12.83
CA SER A 139 -5.21 1.82 12.22
C SER A 139 -6.42 2.50 11.58
N GLY A 140 -7.40 1.73 11.08
CA GLY A 140 -8.68 2.23 10.57
C GLY A 140 -9.57 2.94 11.61
N GLN A 141 -9.24 2.84 12.90
CA GLN A 141 -9.95 3.57 13.96
C GLN A 141 -9.41 4.99 14.17
N LEU A 142 -8.23 5.30 13.63
CA LEU A 142 -7.56 6.57 13.84
C LEU A 142 -8.09 7.66 12.91
N ALA A 143 -8.27 8.84 13.48
CA ALA A 143 -8.61 10.05 12.75
C ALA A 143 -7.38 10.59 11.99
N PRO A 144 -7.59 11.25 10.84
CA PRO A 144 -6.59 12.10 10.21
C PRO A 144 -6.02 13.17 11.17
N PRO A 145 -4.80 13.66 10.94
CA PRO A 145 -4.24 14.77 11.71
C PRO A 145 -5.08 16.04 11.55
N THR A 146 -5.16 16.83 12.62
CA THR A 146 -5.76 18.17 12.53
C THR A 146 -4.89 19.12 11.68
N PRO A 147 -5.48 20.17 11.08
CA PRO A 147 -4.70 21.19 10.36
C PRO A 147 -3.62 21.85 11.21
N GLU A 148 -3.90 22.07 12.50
CA GLU A 148 -2.93 22.64 13.45
C GLU A 148 -1.77 21.66 13.71
N HIS A 149 -2.05 20.36 13.80
CA HIS A 149 -1.01 19.35 13.90
C HIS A 149 -0.07 19.38 12.69
N LEU A 150 -0.62 19.35 11.47
CA LEU A 150 0.18 19.41 10.24
C LEU A 150 0.99 20.70 10.14
N LYS A 151 0.43 21.84 10.55
CA LYS A 151 1.13 23.12 10.58
C LYS A 151 2.36 23.09 11.49
N ARG A 152 2.25 22.52 12.69
CA ARG A 152 3.41 22.38 13.60
C ARG A 152 4.53 21.52 13.02
N ILE A 153 4.18 20.43 12.32
CA ILE A 153 5.15 19.57 11.64
C ILE A 153 5.86 20.38 10.55
N GLU A 154 5.11 21.08 9.70
CA GLU A 154 5.64 21.89 8.60
C GLU A 154 6.53 23.04 9.08
N GLU A 155 6.15 23.77 10.13
CA GLU A 155 6.96 24.84 10.72
C GLU A 155 8.29 24.30 11.27
N THR A 156 8.26 23.13 11.91
CA THR A 156 9.46 22.46 12.42
C THR A 156 10.36 22.02 11.27
N ALA A 157 9.79 21.36 10.25
CA ALA A 157 10.52 20.93 9.07
C ALA A 157 11.14 22.11 8.30
N ASN A 158 10.42 23.22 8.14
CA ASN A 158 10.94 24.43 7.48
C ASN A 158 12.16 25.01 8.20
N ARG A 159 12.14 25.05 9.53
CA ARG A 159 13.27 25.51 10.33
C ARG A 159 14.45 24.53 10.23
N ASP A 160 14.19 23.25 10.40
CA ASP A 160 15.25 22.23 10.50
C ASP A 160 15.90 21.93 9.14
N PHE A 161 15.16 22.10 8.04
CA PHE A 161 15.66 21.97 6.67
C PHE A 161 16.09 23.30 6.05
N ALA A 162 16.07 24.40 6.82
CA ALA A 162 16.57 25.68 6.36
C ALA A 162 18.05 25.57 5.95
N GLY A 163 18.36 25.97 4.72
CA GLY A 163 19.72 25.91 4.20
C GLY A 163 20.17 24.55 3.67
N LEU A 164 19.30 23.53 3.66
CA LEU A 164 19.54 22.36 2.82
C LEU A 164 19.51 22.79 1.35
N GLY A 165 20.48 22.32 0.56
CA GLY A 165 20.55 22.57 -0.88
C GLY A 165 19.50 21.83 -1.72
N PHE A 166 18.48 21.24 -1.08
CA PHE A 166 17.39 20.51 -1.72
C PHE A 166 16.11 20.65 -0.90
N ARG A 167 14.96 20.42 -1.55
CA ARG A 167 13.64 20.37 -0.91
C ARG A 167 13.26 18.90 -0.66
N PRO A 168 13.11 18.46 0.61
CA PRO A 168 12.65 17.12 0.92
C PRO A 168 11.22 16.85 0.40
N ALA A 169 10.98 15.61 -0.03
CA ALA A 169 9.65 15.10 -0.41
C ALA A 169 8.58 15.24 0.70
N LEU A 170 9.03 15.40 1.95
CA LEU A 170 8.16 15.64 3.11
C LEU A 170 7.17 16.80 2.86
N PHE A 171 7.60 17.88 2.20
CA PHE A 171 6.71 19.03 2.01
C PHE A 171 5.55 18.74 1.07
N ASP A 172 5.79 17.94 0.04
CA ASP A 172 4.75 17.56 -0.92
C ASP A 172 3.81 16.54 -0.28
N PHE A 173 4.36 15.61 0.50
CA PHE A 173 3.57 14.70 1.34
C PHE A 173 2.68 15.44 2.36
N LEU A 174 3.20 16.42 3.11
CA LEU A 174 2.41 17.23 4.05
C LEU A 174 1.31 18.04 3.34
N ALA A 175 1.57 18.49 2.11
CA ALA A 175 0.55 19.17 1.30
C ALA A 175 -0.58 18.22 0.89
N SER A 176 -0.26 16.99 0.47
CA SER A 176 -1.25 15.95 0.19
C SER A 176 -2.06 15.57 1.43
N LEU A 177 -1.42 15.36 2.59
CA LEU A 177 -2.12 15.09 3.84
C LEU A 177 -3.12 16.20 4.20
N ARG A 178 -2.71 17.48 4.07
CA ARG A 178 -3.60 18.61 4.36
C ARG A 178 -4.83 18.66 3.47
N ARG A 179 -4.66 18.37 2.17
CA ARG A 179 -5.79 18.34 1.24
C ARG A 179 -6.70 17.15 1.53
N LEU A 180 -6.13 15.95 1.65
CA LEU A 180 -6.87 14.71 1.84
C LEU A 180 -7.54 14.62 3.22
N SER A 181 -7.02 15.29 4.25
CA SER A 181 -7.68 15.38 5.57
C SER A 181 -9.04 16.08 5.52
N LEU A 182 -9.33 16.84 4.45
CA LEU A 182 -10.64 17.47 4.23
C LEU A 182 -11.64 16.51 3.56
N GLU A 183 -11.14 15.46 2.91
CA GLU A 183 -11.92 14.54 2.07
C GLU A 183 -12.15 13.18 2.77
N SER A 184 -11.22 12.77 3.63
CA SER A 184 -11.26 11.48 4.32
C SER A 184 -11.50 11.63 5.82
N THR A 185 -12.26 10.70 6.40
CA THR A 185 -12.51 10.61 7.85
C THR A 185 -11.62 9.58 8.54
N ASN A 186 -10.77 8.88 7.78
CA ASN A 186 -9.98 7.74 8.24
C ASN A 186 -8.50 7.94 7.87
N LEU A 187 -7.61 7.78 8.86
CA LEU A 187 -6.17 7.96 8.69
C LEU A 187 -5.59 7.07 7.59
N SER A 188 -6.02 5.80 7.51
CA SER A 188 -5.49 4.84 6.53
C SER A 188 -5.77 5.24 5.10
N SER A 189 -7.00 5.65 4.80
CA SER A 189 -7.36 6.13 3.47
C SER A 189 -6.59 7.40 3.11
N MET A 190 -6.48 8.36 4.04
CA MET A 190 -5.72 9.59 3.80
C MET A 190 -4.23 9.29 3.56
N LEU A 191 -3.62 8.46 4.41
CA LEU A 191 -2.20 8.15 4.35
C LEU A 191 -1.84 7.44 3.05
N THR A 192 -2.57 6.37 2.71
CA THR A 192 -2.34 5.59 1.49
C THR A 192 -2.43 6.46 0.24
N ASN A 193 -3.41 7.37 0.17
CA ASN A 193 -3.56 8.26 -0.97
C ASN A 193 -2.48 9.35 -1.01
N ALA A 194 -2.03 9.87 0.13
CA ALA A 194 -0.95 10.85 0.17
C ALA A 194 0.40 10.26 -0.28
N GLU A 195 0.67 9.01 0.09
CA GLU A 195 1.85 8.28 -0.37
C GLU A 195 1.77 7.95 -1.85
N HIS A 196 0.60 7.51 -2.31
CA HIS A 196 0.35 7.24 -3.72
C HIS A 196 0.55 8.48 -4.60
N GLU A 197 0.09 9.65 -4.15
CA GLU A 197 0.33 10.93 -4.84
C GLU A 197 1.81 11.30 -4.90
N LEU A 198 2.55 11.05 -3.80
CA LEU A 198 3.98 11.28 -3.78
C LEU A 198 4.69 10.36 -4.78
N ASP A 199 4.37 9.07 -4.78
CA ASP A 199 4.97 8.08 -5.69
C ASP A 199 4.72 8.46 -7.16
N TRP A 200 3.50 8.87 -7.51
CA TRP A 200 3.16 9.26 -8.88
C TRP A 200 3.96 10.48 -9.37
N ASN A 201 4.32 11.39 -8.45
CA ASN A 201 5.14 12.55 -8.78
C ASN A 201 6.61 12.21 -8.99
N LEU A 202 7.07 11.03 -8.56
CA LEU A 202 8.46 10.59 -8.66
C LEU A 202 8.76 9.80 -9.95
N GLY A 203 7.74 9.36 -10.69
CA GLY A 203 7.85 8.69 -12.00
C GLY A 203 7.38 7.24 -11.99
#